data_AF-A0A948K7T6-F1
#
_entry.id   AF-A0A948K7T6-F1
#
_cell.length_a   1.000
_cell.length_b   1.000
_cell.length_c   1.000
_cell.angle_alpha   90.00
_cell.angle_beta   90.00
_cell.angle_gamma   90.00
#
_symmetry.space_group_name_H-M   'P 1'
#
loop_
_entity.id
_entity.type
_entity.pdbx_description
1 polymer ?
#
loop_
_entity_poly.entity_id
_entity_poly.type
_entity_poly.pdbx_seq_one_letter_code
_entity_poly.pdbx_strand_id
1 'polypeptide(L)'
;MLRKLLLSLFLIASAMAQADLLQGLKFYKNKNYDKAKTEFESLLPLGNSGAAFNLAVMALYGQGEPQDLVRAYAYFSLAKYLKQSGTDKALQHIETLITPEQKQQAMLLLVQIQNNTLPPYSANELGPRPLSPLRIAHKKTEPDYPIGAAKRGITGFSVVQFVIDKEGEVVFAQTQRGLPEGVFAATSEKAIRKWKFKPGPAASIQTVRLDYSLRPLKETDDTEVPSVRLINSLQQSAWPAALNGSAEHQYHAAAVFDYLQSEDDVYATASTAAVQPPTVADLATKKTGFGLPMQAFSGKALIQVNTNSQIETVQPLLGTVPALAGTIIPGLQQGSYRIEPFDEYFGSGKPQSFATDKMYVKPLHALPQEWTSAYWLDQAARNGMTTAQKVRAMQQPYWATYLQQQKEPTALGWYAIELMTQNSPQAKAALATAKEAGFKTTSELEELFQ
;
A
#
# COMPACT_ATOMS: atom_id res chain seq x y z
N MET A 1 -2.39 35.63 -28.16
CA MET A 1 -1.20 34.84 -27.78
C MET A 1 -1.25 34.49 -26.28
N LEU A 2 -2.22 33.67 -25.87
CA LEU A 2 -2.41 33.29 -24.46
C LEU A 2 -2.88 31.84 -24.36
N ARG A 3 -2.08 30.91 -24.91
CA ARG A 3 -2.40 29.47 -24.99
C ARG A 3 -1.26 28.56 -24.51
N LYS A 4 -0.31 29.11 -23.74
CA LYS A 4 0.85 28.37 -23.19
C LYS A 4 1.14 28.79 -21.75
N LEU A 5 0.22 28.49 -20.83
CA LEU A 5 0.47 28.62 -19.38
C LEU A 5 -0.53 27.75 -18.61
N LEU A 6 -0.44 26.43 -18.78
CA LEU A 6 -1.28 25.46 -18.06
C LEU A 6 -0.51 24.17 -17.70
N LEU A 7 0.83 24.24 -17.61
CA LEU A 7 1.69 23.06 -17.44
C LEU A 7 2.68 23.16 -16.28
N SER A 8 2.46 24.05 -15.31
CA SER A 8 3.44 24.28 -14.25
C SER A 8 2.80 24.73 -12.94
N LEU A 9 2.06 23.82 -12.31
CA LEU A 9 1.73 23.93 -10.89
C LEU A 9 1.77 22.56 -10.21
N PHE A 10 2.91 21.87 -10.36
CA PHE A 10 3.27 20.68 -9.57
C PHE A 10 4.68 20.80 -8.95
N LEU A 11 5.29 22.00 -8.99
CA LEU A 11 6.73 22.17 -8.76
C LEU A 11 7.09 23.08 -7.58
N ILE A 12 6.20 23.24 -6.60
CA ILE A 12 6.56 23.92 -5.34
C ILE A 12 6.07 23.09 -4.15
N ALA A 13 6.66 21.92 -4.02
CA ALA A 13 7.04 21.41 -2.71
C ALA A 13 8.52 21.04 -2.84
N SER A 14 9.39 21.86 -2.26
CA SER A 14 10.81 21.54 -2.10
C SER A 14 10.91 20.38 -1.09
N ALA A 15 10.59 19.17 -1.53
CA ALA A 15 10.98 17.98 -0.81
C ALA A 15 12.51 17.96 -0.81
N MET A 16 13.13 17.85 0.36
CA MET A 16 14.51 17.33 0.41
C MET A 16 14.50 16.07 -0.45
N ALA A 17 15.27 16.06 -1.54
CA ALA A 17 15.26 14.97 -2.50
C ALA A 17 15.59 13.69 -1.74
N GLN A 18 14.55 12.93 -1.43
CA GLN A 18 14.67 11.67 -0.73
C GLN A 18 15.29 10.70 -1.71
N ALA A 19 16.26 9.91 -1.25
CA ALA A 19 16.94 8.94 -2.08
C ALA A 19 15.92 8.04 -2.78
N ASP A 20 15.96 7.99 -4.12
CA ASP A 20 15.12 7.12 -4.93
C ASP A 20 15.94 6.48 -6.05
N LEU A 21 15.44 5.37 -6.60
CA LEU A 21 16.18 4.60 -7.61
C LEU A 21 16.48 5.44 -8.85
N LEU A 22 15.55 6.33 -9.23
CA LEU A 22 15.74 7.22 -10.37
C LEU A 22 16.92 8.18 -10.15
N GLN A 23 17.09 8.71 -8.95
CA GLN A 23 18.20 9.58 -8.59
C GLN A 23 19.54 8.83 -8.62
N GLY A 24 19.59 7.61 -8.07
CA GLY A 24 20.76 6.74 -8.16
C GLY A 24 21.15 6.43 -9.61
N LEU A 25 20.17 6.10 -10.46
CA LEU A 25 20.37 5.85 -11.89
C LEU A 25 20.88 7.09 -12.64
N LYS A 26 20.41 8.29 -12.29
CA LYS A 26 20.93 9.55 -12.85
C LYS A 26 22.40 9.75 -12.51
N PHE A 27 22.79 9.54 -11.24
CA PHE A 27 24.19 9.64 -10.85
C PHE A 27 25.05 8.60 -11.55
N TYR A 28 24.58 7.35 -11.62
CA TYR A 28 25.28 6.26 -12.30
C TYR A 28 25.51 6.56 -13.79
N LYS A 29 24.47 7.01 -14.50
CA LYS A 29 24.56 7.41 -15.92
C LYS A 29 25.56 8.54 -16.13
N ASN A 30 25.65 9.46 -15.19
CA ASN A 30 26.60 10.57 -15.20
C ASN A 30 28.00 10.18 -14.67
N LYS A 31 28.25 8.88 -14.44
CA LYS A 31 29.50 8.33 -13.90
C LYS A 31 29.88 8.86 -12.51
N ASN A 32 28.92 9.44 -11.79
CA ASN A 32 29.10 9.82 -10.39
C ASN A 32 28.81 8.59 -9.51
N TYR A 33 29.72 7.62 -9.58
CA TYR A 33 29.51 6.31 -8.98
C TYR A 33 29.43 6.35 -7.46
N ASP A 34 30.18 7.23 -6.79
CA ASP A 34 30.10 7.37 -5.33
C ASP A 34 28.70 7.78 -4.88
N LYS A 35 28.10 8.79 -5.53
CA LYS A 35 26.73 9.20 -5.23
C LYS A 35 25.73 8.12 -5.61
N ALA A 36 25.89 7.47 -6.77
CA ALA A 36 25.02 6.38 -7.18
C ALA A 36 25.00 5.23 -6.17
N LYS A 37 26.19 4.85 -5.67
CA LYS A 37 26.34 3.82 -4.65
C LYS A 37 25.60 4.20 -3.37
N THR A 38 25.79 5.42 -2.88
CA THR A 38 25.08 5.91 -1.68
C THR A 38 23.56 5.85 -1.84
N GLU A 39 23.03 6.28 -2.99
CA GLU A 39 21.60 6.20 -3.28
C GLU A 39 21.11 4.74 -3.25
N PHE A 40 21.78 3.83 -3.96
CA PHE A 40 21.36 2.43 -4.00
C PHE A 40 21.51 1.71 -2.65
N GLU A 41 22.56 1.99 -1.89
CA GLU A 41 22.77 1.42 -0.55
C GLU A 41 21.66 1.83 0.42
N SER A 42 21.15 3.06 0.31
CA SER A 42 20.02 3.52 1.13
C SER A 42 18.71 2.76 0.86
N LEU A 43 18.56 2.17 -0.34
CA LEU A 43 17.38 1.44 -0.78
C LEU A 43 17.47 -0.07 -0.54
N LEU A 44 18.66 -0.59 -0.21
CA LEU A 44 18.86 -2.01 0.10
C LEU A 44 17.98 -2.50 1.26
N PRO A 45 17.95 -1.82 2.43
CA PRO A 45 17.10 -2.25 3.55
C PRO A 45 15.61 -2.29 3.20
N LEU A 46 15.19 -1.45 2.25
CA LEU A 46 13.81 -1.38 1.77
C LEU A 46 13.46 -2.52 0.80
N GLY A 47 14.41 -3.42 0.49
CA GLY A 47 14.20 -4.51 -0.46
C GLY A 47 13.96 -4.00 -1.88
N ASN A 48 14.66 -2.93 -2.27
CA ASN A 48 14.61 -2.42 -3.64
C ASN A 48 15.42 -3.32 -4.58
N SER A 49 14.71 -4.06 -5.43
CA SER A 49 15.28 -5.04 -6.34
C SER A 49 16.20 -4.42 -7.39
N GLY A 50 15.88 -3.20 -7.86
CA GLY A 50 16.68 -2.44 -8.81
C GLY A 50 17.98 -1.90 -8.21
N ALA A 51 17.95 -1.41 -6.97
CA ALA A 51 19.13 -0.94 -6.27
C ALA A 51 20.13 -2.09 -6.03
N ALA A 52 19.64 -3.25 -5.56
CA ALA A 52 20.46 -4.45 -5.41
C ALA A 52 21.13 -4.85 -6.74
N PHE A 53 20.37 -4.84 -7.85
CA PHE A 53 20.93 -5.15 -9.17
C PHE A 53 22.01 -4.16 -9.61
N ASN A 54 21.80 -2.85 -9.41
CA ASN A 54 22.79 -1.85 -9.81
C ASN A 54 24.05 -1.90 -8.94
N LEU A 55 23.93 -2.15 -7.63
CA LEU A 55 25.09 -2.40 -6.77
C LEU A 55 25.87 -3.65 -7.21
N ALA A 56 25.16 -4.70 -7.64
CA ALA A 56 25.81 -5.89 -8.20
C ALA A 56 26.62 -5.58 -9.47
N VAL A 57 26.05 -4.77 -10.37
CA VAL A 57 26.73 -4.29 -11.58
C VAL A 57 27.96 -3.44 -11.24
N MET A 58 27.83 -2.53 -10.27
CA MET A 58 28.94 -1.68 -9.83
C MET A 58 30.10 -2.51 -9.25
N ALA A 59 29.80 -3.48 -8.39
CA ALA A 59 30.79 -4.40 -7.83
C ALA A 59 31.42 -5.30 -8.91
N LEU A 60 30.64 -5.76 -9.89
CA LEU A 60 31.13 -6.61 -10.99
C LEU A 60 32.12 -5.86 -11.89
N TYR A 61 31.88 -4.59 -12.16
CA TYR A 61 32.71 -3.80 -13.08
C TYR A 61 33.70 -2.85 -12.38
N GLY A 62 33.73 -2.83 -11.05
CA GLY A 62 34.58 -1.94 -10.27
C GLY A 62 34.26 -0.45 -10.49
N GLN A 63 32.98 -0.09 -10.49
CA GLN A 63 32.52 1.29 -10.74
C GLN A 63 32.30 2.03 -9.42
N GLY A 64 33.19 2.97 -9.11
CA GLY A 64 33.18 3.69 -7.82
C GLY A 64 33.77 2.89 -6.65
N GLU A 65 34.23 1.67 -6.90
CA GLU A 65 34.94 0.82 -5.94
C GLU A 65 35.81 -0.20 -6.68
N PRO A 66 36.79 -0.85 -6.02
CA PRO A 66 37.48 -2.00 -6.60
C PRO A 66 36.50 -3.13 -6.96
N GLN A 67 36.78 -3.87 -8.02
CA GLN A 67 35.98 -5.02 -8.42
C GLN A 67 35.89 -6.05 -7.28
N ASP A 68 34.67 -6.53 -7.01
CA ASP A 68 34.38 -7.50 -5.96
C ASP A 68 33.33 -8.51 -6.45
N LEU A 69 33.80 -9.68 -6.89
CA LEU A 69 32.94 -10.75 -7.40
C LEU A 69 32.05 -11.37 -6.31
N VAL A 70 32.49 -11.35 -5.04
CA VAL A 70 31.72 -11.88 -3.91
C VAL A 70 30.49 -11.00 -3.67
N ARG A 71 30.69 -9.67 -3.60
CA ARG A 71 29.59 -8.71 -3.47
C ARG A 71 28.67 -8.74 -4.69
N ALA A 72 29.23 -8.76 -5.89
CA ALA A 72 28.43 -8.81 -7.12
C ALA A 72 27.52 -10.04 -7.14
N TYR A 73 28.04 -11.23 -6.79
CA TYR A 73 27.23 -12.46 -6.74
C TYR A 73 26.15 -12.37 -5.66
N ALA A 74 26.48 -11.87 -4.47
CA ALA A 74 25.53 -11.72 -3.38
C ALA A 74 24.39 -10.76 -3.76
N TYR A 75 24.71 -9.59 -4.34
CA TYR A 75 23.71 -8.61 -4.74
C TYR A 75 22.87 -9.04 -5.94
N PHE A 76 23.43 -9.72 -6.95
CA PHE A 76 22.61 -10.32 -8.02
C PHE A 76 21.67 -11.40 -7.47
N SER A 77 22.14 -12.20 -6.52
CA SER A 77 21.32 -13.22 -5.84
C SER A 77 20.19 -12.59 -5.02
N LEU A 78 20.48 -11.48 -4.32
CA LEU A 78 19.48 -10.69 -3.61
C LEU A 78 18.45 -10.09 -4.58
N ALA A 79 18.90 -9.47 -5.67
CA ALA A 79 18.03 -8.93 -6.70
C ALA A 79 17.10 -10.02 -7.27
N LYS A 80 17.61 -11.25 -7.48
CA LYS A 80 16.80 -12.39 -7.91
C LYS A 80 15.76 -12.77 -6.86
N TYR A 81 16.14 -12.85 -5.58
CA TYR A 81 15.24 -13.09 -4.47
C TYR A 81 14.12 -12.02 -4.38
N LEU A 82 14.48 -10.75 -4.66
CA LEU A 82 13.57 -9.62 -4.75
C LEU A 82 12.80 -9.54 -6.08
N LYS A 83 12.88 -10.58 -6.93
CA LYS A 83 12.18 -10.73 -8.22
C LYS A 83 12.57 -9.69 -9.28
N GLN A 84 13.80 -9.19 -9.26
CA GLN A 84 14.31 -8.31 -10.31
C GLN A 84 14.45 -9.06 -11.64
N SER A 85 13.95 -8.47 -12.73
CA SER A 85 14.13 -9.01 -14.08
C SER A 85 15.59 -9.00 -14.52
N GLY A 86 16.01 -9.98 -15.32
CA GLY A 86 17.35 -10.02 -15.93
C GLY A 86 18.47 -10.56 -15.02
N THR A 87 18.16 -10.94 -13.79
CA THR A 87 19.13 -11.50 -12.84
C THR A 87 19.65 -12.87 -13.25
N ASP A 88 18.86 -13.70 -13.92
CA ASP A 88 19.30 -15.05 -14.33
C ASP A 88 20.49 -14.99 -15.28
N LYS A 89 20.44 -14.11 -16.28
CA LYS A 89 21.55 -13.90 -17.21
C LYS A 89 22.77 -13.31 -16.51
N ALA A 90 22.55 -12.37 -15.59
CA ALA A 90 23.64 -11.77 -14.82
C ALA A 90 24.34 -12.80 -13.92
N LEU A 91 23.57 -13.66 -13.25
CA LEU A 91 24.07 -14.77 -12.43
C LEU A 91 24.84 -15.79 -13.27
N GLN A 92 24.29 -16.20 -14.41
CA GLN A 92 25.00 -17.09 -15.34
C GLN A 92 26.34 -16.50 -15.78
N HIS A 93 26.40 -15.18 -16.06
CA HIS A 93 27.65 -14.53 -16.43
C HIS A 93 28.67 -14.56 -15.31
N ILE A 94 28.31 -14.12 -14.09
CA ILE A 94 29.25 -14.09 -12.97
C ILE A 94 29.68 -15.49 -12.51
N GLU A 95 28.85 -16.52 -12.71
CA GLU A 95 29.22 -17.92 -12.45
C GLU A 95 30.40 -18.40 -13.29
N THR A 96 30.69 -17.74 -14.42
CA THR A 96 31.90 -18.01 -15.23
C THR A 96 33.17 -17.35 -14.69
N LEU A 97 33.03 -16.39 -13.76
CA LEU A 97 34.12 -15.55 -13.26
C LEU A 97 34.51 -15.87 -11.80
N ILE A 98 33.55 -16.30 -10.99
CA ILE A 98 33.71 -16.51 -9.55
C ILE A 98 34.25 -17.91 -9.20
N THR A 99 35.12 -18.02 -8.19
CA THR A 99 35.58 -19.34 -7.69
C THR A 99 34.55 -19.99 -6.76
N PRO A 100 34.63 -21.32 -6.52
CA PRO A 100 33.76 -21.99 -5.54
C PRO A 100 33.84 -21.39 -4.13
N GLU A 101 35.03 -21.01 -3.67
CA GLU A 101 35.25 -20.40 -2.34
C GLU A 101 34.60 -19.01 -2.26
N GLN A 102 34.79 -18.20 -3.30
CA GLN A 102 34.16 -16.87 -3.40
C GLN A 102 32.64 -16.99 -3.48
N LYS A 103 32.10 -17.99 -4.18
CA LYS A 103 30.66 -18.25 -4.23
C LYS A 103 30.11 -18.61 -2.85
N GLN A 104 30.84 -19.44 -2.08
CA GLN A 104 30.46 -19.75 -0.70
C GLN A 104 30.46 -18.49 0.18
N GLN A 105 31.47 -17.64 0.06
CA GLN A 105 31.51 -16.35 0.76
C GLN A 105 30.34 -15.45 0.37
N ALA A 106 29.98 -15.43 -0.91
CA ALA A 106 28.86 -14.62 -1.42
C ALA A 106 27.52 -15.11 -0.87
N MET A 107 27.34 -16.42 -0.69
CA MET A 107 26.13 -16.99 -0.07
C MET A 107 26.03 -16.61 1.41
N LEU A 108 27.15 -16.57 2.16
CA LEU A 108 27.16 -16.09 3.54
C LEU A 108 26.80 -14.60 3.62
N LEU A 109 27.37 -13.79 2.73
CA LEU A 109 27.06 -12.36 2.62
C LEU A 109 25.59 -12.13 2.25
N LEU A 110 25.03 -12.91 1.32
CA LEU A 110 23.62 -12.84 0.95
C LEU A 110 22.70 -13.01 2.17
N VAL A 111 22.96 -14.01 3.02
CA VAL A 111 22.17 -14.24 4.25
C VAL A 111 22.24 -13.02 5.19
N GLN A 112 23.43 -12.43 5.36
CA GLN A 112 23.60 -11.23 6.19
C GLN A 112 22.82 -10.04 5.65
N ILE A 113 22.84 -9.84 4.33
CA ILE A 113 22.09 -8.74 3.70
C ILE A 113 20.59 -8.99 3.79
N GLN A 114 20.13 -10.22 3.54
CA GLN A 114 18.72 -10.59 3.64
C GLN A 114 18.14 -10.36 5.04
N ASN A 115 18.90 -10.59 6.10
CA ASN A 115 18.45 -10.33 7.47
C ASN A 115 18.15 -8.85 7.76
N ASN A 116 18.73 -7.94 6.98
CA ASN A 116 18.53 -6.48 7.11
C ASN A 116 17.70 -5.89 5.96
N THR A 117 17.11 -6.75 5.13
CA THR A 117 16.36 -6.36 3.92
C THR A 117 14.91 -6.76 4.07
N LEU A 118 13.98 -5.85 3.76
CA LEU A 118 12.57 -6.19 3.73
C LEU A 118 12.27 -7.31 2.73
N PRO A 119 11.29 -8.20 3.03
CA PRO A 119 10.92 -9.31 2.14
C PRO A 119 10.44 -8.79 0.77
N PRO A 120 10.45 -9.62 -0.27
CA PRO A 120 9.96 -9.25 -1.59
C PRO A 120 8.47 -8.90 -1.54
N TYR A 121 8.04 -8.00 -2.42
CA TYR A 121 6.61 -7.75 -2.64
C TYR A 121 5.89 -9.03 -3.06
N SER A 122 4.76 -9.28 -2.44
CA SER A 122 3.79 -10.27 -2.85
C SER A 122 2.49 -9.60 -3.27
N ALA A 123 2.04 -9.90 -4.48
CA ALA A 123 0.72 -9.50 -4.95
C ALA A 123 -0.37 -10.11 -4.05
N ASN A 124 -1.48 -9.39 -3.90
CA ASN A 124 -2.60 -9.77 -3.04
C ASN A 124 -2.23 -9.96 -1.57
N GLU A 125 -1.14 -9.35 -1.10
CA GLU A 125 -0.85 -9.27 0.33
C GLU A 125 -2.06 -8.78 1.12
N LEU A 126 -2.13 -9.19 2.39
CA LEU A 126 -3.22 -8.87 3.30
C LEU A 126 -3.60 -7.37 3.20
N GLY A 127 -4.89 -7.10 3.02
CA GLY A 127 -5.44 -5.75 3.16
C GLY A 127 -5.20 -5.20 4.57
N PRO A 128 -5.56 -3.93 4.84
CA PRO A 128 -5.33 -3.29 6.13
C PRO A 128 -5.78 -4.20 7.27
N ARG A 129 -4.84 -4.57 8.15
CA ARG A 129 -5.13 -5.34 9.37
C ARG A 129 -6.19 -4.56 10.12
N PRO A 130 -7.38 -5.11 10.41
CA PRO A 130 -8.31 -4.41 11.28
C PRO A 130 -7.69 -4.39 12.67
N LEU A 131 -7.24 -3.20 13.03
CA LEU A 131 -6.55 -2.91 14.28
C LEU A 131 -7.52 -3.04 15.48
N SER A 132 -8.82 -2.95 15.24
CA SER A 132 -9.88 -3.12 16.24
C SER A 132 -11.22 -3.51 15.57
N PRO A 133 -12.20 -4.03 16.32
CA PRO A 133 -13.56 -4.22 15.82
C PRO A 133 -14.16 -2.93 15.28
N LEU A 134 -14.83 -2.99 14.12
CA LEU A 134 -15.52 -1.83 13.56
C LEU A 134 -16.67 -1.41 14.49
N ARG A 135 -16.72 -0.12 14.81
CA ARG A 135 -17.84 0.50 15.53
C ARG A 135 -18.80 1.15 14.56
N ILE A 136 -20.08 0.97 14.84
CA ILE A 136 -21.17 1.53 14.06
C ILE A 136 -21.25 3.03 14.34
N ALA A 137 -21.16 3.84 13.29
CA ALA A 137 -21.34 5.28 13.38
C ALA A 137 -22.80 5.60 13.75
N HIS A 138 -22.97 6.45 14.77
CA HIS A 138 -24.27 6.99 15.18
C HIS A 138 -24.54 8.35 14.54
N LYS A 139 -23.51 9.18 14.35
CA LYS A 139 -23.60 10.46 13.66
C LYS A 139 -22.34 10.73 12.85
N LYS A 140 -22.50 11.08 11.57
CA LYS A 140 -21.42 11.51 10.69
C LYS A 140 -21.61 12.99 10.34
N THR A 141 -20.53 13.75 10.40
CA THR A 141 -20.47 15.15 9.94
C THR A 141 -19.65 15.18 8.66
N GLU A 142 -20.21 15.68 7.57
CA GLU A 142 -19.48 15.81 6.31
C GLU A 142 -18.37 16.88 6.42
N PRO A 143 -17.23 16.70 5.73
CA PRO A 143 -16.18 17.71 5.72
C PRO A 143 -16.54 18.92 4.85
N ASP A 144 -16.13 20.09 5.31
CA ASP A 144 -16.20 21.31 4.51
C ASP A 144 -15.26 21.18 3.29
N TYR A 145 -15.75 21.53 2.10
CA TYR A 145 -14.90 21.57 0.91
C TYR A 145 -13.91 22.75 0.99
N PRO A 146 -12.58 22.55 0.85
CA PRO A 146 -11.64 23.66 0.89
C PRO A 146 -11.89 24.70 -0.22
N ILE A 147 -12.13 25.97 0.16
CA ILE A 147 -12.49 27.04 -0.79
C ILE A 147 -11.46 27.19 -1.93
N GLY A 148 -10.16 27.10 -1.61
CA GLY A 148 -9.09 27.18 -2.60
C GLY A 148 -9.11 26.02 -3.61
N ALA A 149 -9.45 24.82 -3.15
CA ALA A 149 -9.61 23.65 -4.01
C ALA A 149 -10.87 23.80 -4.89
N ALA A 150 -11.98 24.25 -4.29
CA ALA A 150 -13.24 24.47 -5.00
C ALA A 150 -13.07 25.47 -6.15
N LYS A 151 -12.44 26.63 -5.89
CA LYS A 151 -12.18 27.66 -6.92
C LYS A 151 -11.33 27.17 -8.09
N ARG A 152 -10.50 26.14 -7.87
CA ARG A 152 -9.61 25.57 -8.89
C ARG A 152 -10.15 24.27 -9.51
N GLY A 153 -11.32 23.81 -9.09
CA GLY A 153 -11.88 22.54 -9.55
C GLY A 153 -11.08 21.31 -9.12
N ILE A 154 -10.29 21.40 -8.04
CA ILE A 154 -9.44 20.29 -7.57
C ILE A 154 -10.30 19.29 -6.83
N THR A 155 -10.47 18.10 -7.39
CA THR A 155 -11.13 16.95 -6.76
C THR A 155 -10.12 15.96 -6.20
N GLY A 156 -10.59 15.01 -5.40
CA GLY A 156 -9.78 13.86 -4.98
C GLY A 156 -10.26 13.25 -3.68
N PHE A 157 -9.36 12.78 -2.82
CA PHE A 157 -9.75 12.05 -1.61
C PHE A 157 -8.77 12.22 -0.46
N SER A 158 -9.22 11.86 0.74
CA SER A 158 -8.42 11.75 1.95
C SER A 158 -8.73 10.45 2.67
N VAL A 159 -7.70 9.66 3.00
CA VAL A 159 -7.81 8.48 3.87
C VAL A 159 -7.35 8.88 5.26
N VAL A 160 -8.25 8.78 6.23
CA VAL A 160 -8.03 9.22 7.61
C VAL A 160 -8.14 8.02 8.53
N GLN A 161 -7.15 7.85 9.38
CA GLN A 161 -7.16 6.91 10.50
C GLN A 161 -7.47 7.67 11.78
N PHE A 162 -8.31 7.11 12.64
CA PHE A 162 -8.80 7.79 13.82
C PHE A 162 -9.08 6.82 14.98
N VAL A 163 -9.05 7.36 16.20
CA VAL A 163 -9.23 6.66 17.46
C VAL A 163 -10.59 7.02 18.04
N ILE A 164 -11.35 5.99 18.42
CA ILE A 164 -12.64 6.12 19.08
C ILE A 164 -12.49 5.64 20.52
N ASP A 165 -12.81 6.47 21.51
CA ASP A 165 -12.78 6.09 22.94
C ASP A 165 -13.93 5.13 23.30
N LYS A 166 -14.02 4.64 24.54
CA LYS A 166 -15.06 3.67 24.94
C LYS A 166 -16.48 4.26 24.88
N GLU A 167 -16.64 5.57 25.03
CA GLU A 167 -17.92 6.30 24.92
C GLU A 167 -18.40 6.46 23.47
N GLY A 168 -17.53 6.29 22.48
CA GLY A 168 -17.86 6.43 21.06
C GLY A 168 -17.48 7.80 20.47
N GLU A 169 -16.64 8.56 21.16
CA GLU A 169 -16.10 9.84 20.73
C GLU A 169 -14.81 9.66 19.94
N VAL A 170 -14.61 10.49 18.91
CA VAL A 170 -13.36 10.50 18.16
C VAL A 170 -12.37 11.45 18.80
N VAL A 171 -11.40 10.90 19.54
CA VAL A 171 -10.42 11.68 20.31
C VAL A 171 -9.15 12.03 19.52
N PHE A 172 -8.88 11.31 18.44
CA PHE A 172 -7.72 11.55 17.58
C PHE A 172 -8.03 11.17 16.14
N ALA A 173 -7.55 11.96 15.18
CA ALA A 173 -7.70 11.69 13.76
C ALA A 173 -6.49 12.25 12.99
N GLN A 174 -5.95 11.45 12.09
CA GLN A 174 -4.80 11.82 11.26
C GLN A 174 -4.95 11.26 9.85
N THR A 175 -4.73 12.14 8.86
CA THR A 175 -4.70 11.77 7.46
C THR A 175 -3.45 10.95 7.15
N GLN A 176 -3.65 9.76 6.59
CA GLN A 176 -2.57 8.82 6.24
C GLN A 176 -2.10 9.03 4.80
N ARG A 177 -3.06 9.26 3.90
CA ARG A 177 -2.81 9.62 2.51
C ARG A 177 -3.95 10.43 1.93
N GLY A 178 -3.69 11.14 0.85
CA GLY A 178 -4.71 11.82 0.07
C GLY A 178 -4.20 12.21 -1.30
N LEU A 179 -5.12 12.47 -2.20
CA LEU A 179 -4.85 13.00 -3.53
C LEU A 179 -5.72 14.25 -3.75
N PRO A 180 -5.13 15.42 -4.07
CA PRO A 180 -3.72 15.75 -3.88
C PRO A 180 -3.33 15.73 -2.39
N GLU A 181 -2.06 15.49 -2.11
CA GLU A 181 -1.55 15.43 -0.74
C GLU A 181 -1.77 16.76 0.00
N GLY A 182 -2.19 16.68 1.27
CA GLY A 182 -2.39 17.84 2.15
C GLY A 182 -3.60 18.73 1.84
N VAL A 183 -4.17 18.69 0.63
CA VAL A 183 -5.26 19.59 0.21
C VAL A 183 -6.52 19.41 1.05
N PHE A 184 -6.88 18.16 1.35
CA PHE A 184 -8.11 17.80 2.05
C PHE A 184 -7.90 17.31 3.48
N ALA A 185 -6.65 17.24 3.95
CA ALA A 185 -6.30 16.59 5.23
C ALA A 185 -6.96 17.30 6.42
N ALA A 186 -6.74 18.61 6.55
CA ALA A 186 -7.23 19.38 7.70
C ALA A 186 -8.77 19.40 7.81
N THR A 187 -9.47 19.53 6.68
CA THR A 187 -10.94 19.51 6.65
C THR A 187 -11.49 18.13 6.99
N SER A 188 -10.84 17.07 6.50
CA SER A 188 -11.21 15.68 6.80
C SER A 188 -11.05 15.35 8.28
N GLU A 189 -9.88 15.65 8.85
CA GLU A 189 -9.61 15.41 10.27
C GLU A 189 -10.55 16.20 11.18
N LYS A 190 -10.82 17.47 10.85
CA LYS A 190 -11.76 18.32 11.59
C LYS A 190 -13.19 17.77 11.55
N ALA A 191 -13.62 17.22 10.43
CA ALA A 191 -14.94 16.63 10.29
C ALA A 191 -15.07 15.32 11.07
N ILE A 192 -14.07 14.44 10.95
CA ILE A 192 -14.03 13.14 11.62
C ILE A 192 -13.99 13.28 13.15
N ARG A 193 -13.29 14.29 13.69
CA ARG A 193 -13.34 14.61 15.13
C ARG A 193 -14.74 14.97 15.67
N LYS A 194 -15.71 15.24 14.79
CA LYS A 194 -17.12 15.50 15.16
C LYS A 194 -18.03 14.28 14.98
N TRP A 195 -17.49 13.16 14.51
CA TRP A 195 -18.27 11.94 14.36
C TRP A 195 -18.53 11.32 15.72
N LYS A 196 -19.66 10.61 15.84
CA LYS A 196 -20.07 9.89 17.04
C LYS A 196 -20.36 8.45 16.67
N PHE A 197 -19.93 7.52 17.50
CA PHE A 197 -20.11 6.10 17.35
C PHE A 197 -20.90 5.53 18.52
N LYS A 198 -21.39 4.30 18.38
CA LYS A 198 -21.92 3.58 19.53
C LYS A 198 -20.80 3.33 20.56
N PRO A 199 -21.10 3.44 21.86
CA PRO A 199 -20.16 3.02 22.91
C PRO A 199 -19.71 1.58 22.71
N GLY A 200 -18.49 1.28 23.16
CA GLY A 200 -17.87 -0.03 23.04
C GLY A 200 -17.04 -0.37 24.29
N PRO A 201 -16.61 -1.64 24.43
CA PRO A 201 -15.94 -2.11 25.64
C PRO A 201 -14.53 -1.53 25.84
N ALA A 202 -13.86 -1.11 24.77
CA ALA A 202 -12.50 -0.56 24.79
C ALA A 202 -12.30 0.37 23.59
N ALA A 203 -11.34 1.28 23.65
CA ALA A 203 -10.98 2.15 22.54
C ALA A 203 -10.69 1.35 21.25
N SER A 204 -10.99 1.93 20.10
CA SER A 204 -10.85 1.25 18.81
C SER A 204 -10.28 2.17 17.73
N ILE A 205 -9.46 1.62 16.84
CA ILE A 205 -8.94 2.33 15.67
C ILE A 205 -9.80 2.00 14.45
N GLN A 206 -10.15 3.02 13.66
CA GLN A 206 -10.80 2.86 12.36
C GLN A 206 -10.15 3.73 11.29
N THR A 207 -10.36 3.35 10.04
CA THR A 207 -9.91 4.10 8.86
C THR A 207 -11.09 4.37 7.95
N VAL A 208 -11.17 5.58 7.39
CA VAL A 208 -12.20 5.95 6.42
C VAL A 208 -11.60 6.74 5.27
N ARG A 209 -12.13 6.54 4.07
CA ARG A 209 -11.87 7.39 2.91
C ARG A 209 -13.00 8.39 2.72
N LEU A 210 -12.65 9.65 2.50
CA LEU A 210 -13.56 10.75 2.17
C LEU A 210 -13.23 11.26 0.77
N ASP A 211 -14.17 11.16 -0.15
CA ASP A 211 -14.04 11.65 -1.52
C ASP A 211 -14.61 13.08 -1.65
N TYR A 212 -13.86 13.94 -2.33
CA TYR A 212 -14.17 15.36 -2.56
C TYR A 212 -14.43 15.59 -4.05
N SER A 213 -15.69 15.86 -4.38
CA SER A 213 -16.12 16.22 -5.73
C SER A 213 -17.02 17.46 -5.73
N LEU A 214 -16.87 18.33 -6.73
CA LEU A 214 -17.74 19.50 -6.95
C LEU A 214 -18.92 19.18 -7.87
N ARG A 215 -18.94 18.00 -8.50
CA ARG A 215 -20.05 17.48 -9.29
C ARG A 215 -20.58 16.19 -8.67
N PRO A 216 -21.88 15.90 -8.74
CA PRO A 216 -22.41 14.60 -8.34
C PRO A 216 -21.69 13.49 -9.10
N LEU A 217 -21.21 12.46 -8.39
CA LEU A 217 -20.53 11.30 -9.01
C LEU A 217 -21.44 10.45 -9.93
N LYS A 218 -22.71 10.85 -10.12
CA LYS A 218 -23.76 10.11 -10.83
C LYS A 218 -24.27 10.76 -12.13
N GLU A 219 -23.72 11.89 -12.58
CA GLU A 219 -24.18 12.50 -13.84
C GLU A 219 -23.37 11.99 -15.05
N THR A 220 -24.12 11.36 -15.96
CA THR A 220 -23.71 10.59 -17.13
C THR A 220 -23.53 11.44 -18.39
N ASP A 221 -22.88 12.61 -18.30
CA ASP A 221 -22.63 13.42 -19.49
C ASP A 221 -21.17 13.29 -19.98
N ASP A 222 -21.06 12.87 -21.24
CA ASP A 222 -20.15 11.79 -21.67
C ASP A 222 -18.82 12.30 -22.25
N THR A 223 -18.31 13.44 -21.80
CA THR A 223 -17.12 14.06 -22.45
C THR A 223 -15.93 14.38 -21.55
N GLU A 224 -16.05 14.35 -20.22
CA GLU A 224 -14.88 14.46 -19.33
C GLU A 224 -15.10 13.72 -18.00
N VAL A 225 -15.23 12.39 -18.06
CA VAL A 225 -15.25 11.57 -16.85
C VAL A 225 -13.91 11.77 -16.11
N PRO A 226 -13.91 12.11 -14.80
CA PRO A 226 -12.68 12.28 -14.02
C PRO A 226 -11.70 11.10 -14.16
N SER A 227 -12.22 9.88 -14.37
CA SER A 227 -11.43 8.69 -14.64
C SER A 227 -10.61 8.76 -15.93
N VAL A 228 -11.18 9.28 -17.03
CA VAL A 228 -10.48 9.48 -18.32
C VAL A 228 -9.32 10.45 -18.14
N ARG A 229 -9.54 11.57 -17.44
CA ARG A 229 -8.48 12.56 -17.17
C ARG A 229 -7.36 11.98 -16.32
N LEU A 230 -7.68 11.20 -15.28
CA LEU A 230 -6.68 10.55 -14.42
C LEU A 230 -5.89 9.48 -15.17
N ILE A 231 -6.53 8.68 -16.02
CA ILE A 231 -5.84 7.69 -16.85
C ILE A 231 -4.93 8.38 -17.88
N ASN A 232 -5.39 9.46 -18.52
CA ASN A 232 -4.56 10.23 -19.44
C ASN A 232 -3.35 10.85 -18.71
N SER A 233 -3.55 11.38 -17.49
CA SER A 233 -2.47 11.89 -16.64
C SER A 233 -1.45 10.81 -16.30
N LEU A 234 -1.94 9.62 -15.92
CA LEU A 234 -1.11 8.44 -15.66
C LEU A 234 -0.30 8.06 -16.89
N GLN A 235 -0.94 7.93 -18.06
CA GLN A 235 -0.29 7.53 -19.32
C GLN A 235 0.78 8.51 -19.80
N GLN A 236 0.51 9.83 -19.71
CA GLN A 236 1.39 10.85 -20.31
C GLN A 236 2.59 11.21 -19.43
N SER A 237 2.43 11.19 -18.10
CA SER A 237 3.42 11.76 -17.18
C SER A 237 3.93 10.76 -16.14
N ALA A 238 3.02 10.07 -15.45
CA ALA A 238 3.40 9.24 -14.32
C ALA A 238 3.92 7.86 -14.71
N TRP A 239 3.38 7.22 -15.74
CA TRP A 239 3.71 5.84 -16.08
C TRP A 239 5.19 5.63 -16.46
N PRO A 240 5.79 6.41 -17.38
CA PRO A 240 7.20 6.21 -17.72
C PRO A 240 8.14 6.55 -16.55
N ALA A 241 7.83 7.58 -15.78
CA ALA A 241 8.64 7.96 -14.62
C ALA A 241 8.52 6.94 -13.48
N ALA A 242 7.33 6.39 -13.25
CA ALA A 242 7.07 5.36 -12.26
C ALA A 242 7.81 4.05 -12.59
N LEU A 243 7.78 3.63 -13.86
CA LEU A 243 8.55 2.47 -14.34
C LEU A 243 10.07 2.67 -14.17
N ASN A 244 10.55 3.91 -14.24
CA ASN A 244 11.97 4.24 -14.04
C ASN A 244 12.35 4.43 -12.57
N GLY A 245 11.45 4.14 -11.62
CA GLY A 245 11.78 4.15 -10.18
C GLY A 245 11.55 5.48 -9.46
N SER A 246 10.82 6.43 -10.05
CA SER A 246 10.48 7.67 -9.34
C SER A 246 9.42 7.42 -8.27
N ALA A 247 9.79 7.55 -7.00
CA ALA A 247 8.90 7.24 -5.89
C ALA A 247 7.63 8.11 -5.88
N GLU A 248 7.76 9.39 -6.21
CA GLU A 248 6.64 10.34 -6.32
C GLU A 248 5.62 9.92 -7.39
N HIS A 249 6.09 9.56 -8.59
CA HIS A 249 5.19 9.16 -9.68
C HIS A 249 4.57 7.79 -9.42
N GLN A 250 5.29 6.89 -8.74
CA GLN A 250 4.73 5.61 -8.28
C GLN A 250 3.63 5.85 -7.25
N TYR A 251 3.84 6.72 -6.27
CA TYR A 251 2.79 7.06 -5.30
C TYR A 251 1.59 7.74 -5.96
N HIS A 252 1.81 8.61 -6.95
CA HIS A 252 0.75 9.19 -7.75
C HIS A 252 -0.03 8.11 -8.52
N ALA A 253 0.65 7.16 -9.17
CA ALA A 253 0.02 6.03 -9.83
C ALA A 253 -0.83 5.20 -8.85
N ALA A 254 -0.31 4.93 -7.65
CA ALA A 254 -1.05 4.24 -6.60
C ALA A 254 -2.35 4.96 -6.21
N ALA A 255 -2.29 6.28 -6.05
CA ALA A 255 -3.45 7.10 -5.74
C ALA A 255 -4.47 7.16 -6.89
N VAL A 256 -4.00 7.19 -8.13
CA VAL A 256 -4.86 7.09 -9.32
C VAL A 256 -5.59 5.74 -9.36
N PHE A 257 -4.88 4.63 -9.17
CA PHE A 257 -5.51 3.31 -9.15
C PHE A 257 -6.49 3.15 -7.98
N ASP A 258 -6.14 3.65 -6.79
CA ASP A 258 -7.06 3.66 -5.65
C ASP A 258 -8.34 4.46 -5.95
N TYR A 259 -8.24 5.55 -6.71
CA TYR A 259 -9.41 6.32 -7.12
C TYR A 259 -10.28 5.58 -8.14
N LEU A 260 -9.64 4.91 -9.09
CA LEU A 260 -10.31 4.25 -10.22
C LEU A 260 -10.87 2.86 -9.87
N GLN A 261 -10.31 2.21 -8.87
CA GLN A 261 -10.59 0.83 -8.52
C GLN A 261 -10.90 0.72 -7.03
N SER A 262 -11.85 -0.16 -6.71
CA SER A 262 -11.98 -0.68 -5.35
C SER A 262 -10.99 -1.84 -5.18
N GLU A 263 -10.08 -1.76 -4.20
CA GLU A 263 -9.23 -2.90 -3.80
C GLU A 263 -10.08 -4.12 -3.40
N ASP A 264 -11.36 -3.92 -3.12
CA ASP A 264 -12.31 -4.99 -2.80
C ASP A 264 -12.78 -5.81 -4.01
N ASP A 265 -12.44 -5.36 -5.23
CA ASP A 265 -12.99 -5.87 -6.48
C ASP A 265 -11.93 -6.52 -7.38
N VAL A 266 -10.65 -6.42 -7.00
CA VAL A 266 -9.51 -6.77 -7.86
C VAL A 266 -8.71 -7.93 -7.28
N TYR A 267 -8.15 -8.75 -8.17
CA TYR A 267 -7.15 -9.77 -7.87
C TYR A 267 -5.91 -9.53 -8.75
N ALA A 268 -4.76 -9.24 -8.14
CA ALA A 268 -3.51 -8.99 -8.84
C ALA A 268 -2.90 -10.31 -9.35
N THR A 269 -2.50 -10.33 -10.62
CA THR A 269 -1.80 -11.45 -11.26
C THR A 269 -0.35 -11.07 -11.53
N ALA A 270 0.52 -12.09 -11.55
CA ALA A 270 1.91 -11.90 -11.96
C ALA A 270 1.95 -11.52 -13.45
N SER A 271 2.81 -10.56 -13.79
CA SER A 271 3.02 -10.11 -15.17
C SER A 271 4.28 -10.72 -15.76
N THR A 272 4.20 -11.23 -16.99
CA THR A 272 5.32 -11.87 -17.71
C THR A 272 5.98 -10.95 -18.75
N ALA A 273 5.49 -9.72 -18.94
CA ALA A 273 5.94 -8.79 -19.97
C ALA A 273 6.00 -7.33 -19.48
N ALA A 274 6.59 -6.45 -20.28
CA ALA A 274 6.58 -5.00 -20.06
C ALA A 274 5.14 -4.48 -20.14
N VAL A 275 4.57 -4.14 -18.98
CA VAL A 275 3.16 -3.77 -18.87
C VAL A 275 2.93 -2.38 -19.46
N GLN A 276 2.00 -2.30 -20.42
CA GLN A 276 1.49 -1.03 -20.95
C GLN A 276 0.51 -0.40 -19.94
N PRO A 277 0.37 0.94 -19.92
CA PRO A 277 -0.60 1.55 -19.05
C PRO A 277 -2.03 1.15 -19.46
N PRO A 278 -2.96 1.00 -18.49
CA PRO A 278 -4.33 0.58 -18.78
C PRO A 278 -5.14 1.69 -19.45
N THR A 279 -6.22 1.29 -20.11
CA THR A 279 -7.33 2.15 -20.55
C THR A 279 -8.45 2.18 -19.50
N VAL A 280 -9.45 3.06 -19.67
CA VAL A 280 -10.63 3.10 -18.77
C VAL A 280 -11.41 1.80 -18.82
N ALA A 281 -11.52 1.18 -19.99
CA ALA A 281 -12.25 -0.06 -20.18
C ALA A 281 -11.60 -1.23 -19.43
N ASP A 282 -10.27 -1.25 -19.36
CA ASP A 282 -9.52 -2.32 -18.67
C ASP A 282 -9.80 -2.37 -17.16
N LEU A 283 -10.14 -1.21 -16.57
CA LEU A 283 -10.36 -1.05 -15.13
C LEU A 283 -11.83 -1.14 -14.71
N ALA A 284 -12.77 -1.26 -15.66
CA ALA A 284 -14.18 -1.29 -15.34
C ALA A 284 -14.58 -2.60 -14.62
N THR A 285 -15.04 -2.52 -13.38
CA THR A 285 -15.56 -3.66 -12.62
C THR A 285 -17.09 -3.65 -12.56
N LYS A 286 -17.73 -4.80 -12.81
CA LYS A 286 -19.21 -4.97 -12.72
C LYS A 286 -19.62 -6.31 -12.11
N LYS A 287 -18.78 -6.93 -11.28
CA LYS A 287 -19.10 -8.24 -10.70
C LYS A 287 -19.89 -8.10 -9.40
N THR A 288 -21.16 -8.50 -9.45
CA THR A 288 -22.02 -8.57 -8.27
C THR A 288 -21.69 -9.82 -7.45
N GLY A 289 -21.53 -9.67 -6.14
CA GLY A 289 -21.45 -10.81 -5.25
C GLY A 289 -22.81 -11.47 -5.01
N PHE A 290 -22.79 -12.66 -4.43
CA PHE A 290 -23.96 -13.47 -4.15
C PHE A 290 -23.78 -14.22 -2.83
N GLY A 291 -24.89 -14.69 -2.25
CA GLY A 291 -24.85 -15.58 -1.09
C GLY A 291 -24.54 -17.01 -1.52
N LEU A 292 -23.47 -17.58 -1.00
CA LEU A 292 -23.08 -18.96 -1.21
C LEU A 292 -23.54 -19.83 -0.03
N PRO A 293 -24.44 -20.80 -0.22
CA PRO A 293 -24.86 -21.71 0.84
C PRO A 293 -23.68 -22.56 1.35
N MET A 294 -23.33 -22.39 2.62
CA MET A 294 -22.28 -23.14 3.31
C MET A 294 -22.29 -22.80 4.81
N GLN A 295 -21.65 -23.62 5.64
CA GLN A 295 -21.45 -23.26 7.03
C GLN A 295 -20.67 -21.94 7.14
N ALA A 296 -21.28 -20.94 7.78
CA ALA A 296 -20.67 -19.62 7.90
C ALA A 296 -19.50 -19.63 8.89
N PHE A 297 -18.52 -18.77 8.62
CA PHE A 297 -17.39 -18.48 9.51
C PHE A 297 -17.18 -16.97 9.60
N SER A 298 -16.53 -16.51 10.66
CA SER A 298 -16.37 -15.07 10.95
C SER A 298 -15.24 -14.40 10.16
N GLY A 299 -14.34 -15.19 9.57
CA GLY A 299 -13.22 -14.68 8.79
C GLY A 299 -13.57 -14.28 7.36
N LYS A 300 -12.63 -13.59 6.72
CA LYS A 300 -12.63 -13.22 5.30
C LYS A 300 -11.43 -13.87 4.61
N ALA A 301 -11.57 -14.25 3.35
CA ALA A 301 -10.47 -14.82 2.58
C ALA A 301 -10.54 -14.47 1.08
N LEU A 302 -9.39 -14.54 0.42
CA LEU A 302 -9.31 -14.75 -1.03
C LEU A 302 -9.26 -16.25 -1.29
N ILE A 303 -10.03 -16.72 -2.24
CA ILE A 303 -10.01 -18.11 -2.70
C ILE A 303 -9.79 -18.15 -4.21
N GLN A 304 -9.02 -19.12 -4.67
CA GLN A 304 -8.96 -19.49 -6.08
C GLN A 304 -9.66 -20.81 -6.30
N VAL A 305 -10.50 -20.85 -7.33
CA VAL A 305 -11.32 -21.99 -7.69
C VAL A 305 -10.90 -22.46 -9.07
N ASN A 306 -10.73 -23.76 -9.24
CA ASN A 306 -10.37 -24.35 -10.53
C ASN A 306 -11.58 -24.73 -11.38
N THR A 307 -11.32 -25.34 -12.54
CA THR A 307 -12.35 -25.79 -13.49
C THR A 307 -13.30 -26.84 -12.91
N ASN A 308 -12.90 -27.55 -11.85
CA ASN A 308 -13.71 -28.57 -11.17
C ASN A 308 -14.53 -28.00 -10.01
N SER A 309 -14.62 -26.66 -9.92
CA SER A 309 -15.27 -25.94 -8.81
C SER A 309 -14.65 -26.24 -7.43
N GLN A 310 -13.39 -26.68 -7.42
CA GLN A 310 -12.64 -26.96 -6.20
C GLN A 310 -11.81 -25.74 -5.79
N ILE A 311 -11.82 -25.41 -4.50
CA ILE A 311 -10.92 -24.39 -3.95
C ILE A 311 -9.49 -24.95 -3.94
N GLU A 312 -8.58 -24.32 -4.68
CA GLU A 312 -7.16 -24.69 -4.73
C GLU A 312 -6.35 -23.96 -3.66
N THR A 313 -6.57 -22.66 -3.55
CA THR A 313 -5.82 -21.80 -2.62
C THR A 313 -6.77 -21.00 -1.75
N VAL A 314 -6.38 -20.82 -0.50
CA VAL A 314 -7.10 -20.02 0.50
C VAL A 314 -6.08 -19.10 1.12
N GLN A 315 -6.30 -17.80 0.96
CA GLN A 315 -5.53 -16.77 1.63
C GLN A 315 -6.45 -16.07 2.62
N PRO A 316 -6.32 -16.34 3.94
CA PRO A 316 -7.04 -15.60 4.95
C PRO A 316 -6.72 -14.11 4.81
N LEU A 317 -7.72 -13.26 4.85
CA LEU A 317 -7.59 -11.80 4.87
C LEU A 317 -7.83 -11.24 6.28
N LEU A 318 -8.77 -11.84 7.00
CA LEU A 318 -9.18 -11.41 8.33
C LEU A 318 -9.80 -12.58 9.11
N GLY A 319 -9.56 -12.62 10.41
CA GLY A 319 -10.29 -13.49 11.33
C GLY A 319 -9.95 -14.95 11.11
N THR A 320 -10.75 -15.82 11.72
CA THR A 320 -10.56 -17.27 11.60
C THR A 320 -11.23 -17.76 10.32
N VAL A 321 -10.42 -18.33 9.43
CA VAL A 321 -10.87 -18.98 8.19
C VAL A 321 -10.62 -20.49 8.33
N PRO A 322 -11.64 -21.35 8.17
CA PRO A 322 -11.45 -22.79 8.23
C PRO A 322 -10.60 -23.29 7.05
N ALA A 323 -10.15 -24.55 7.12
CA ALA A 323 -9.45 -25.19 6.00
C ALA A 323 -10.43 -25.44 4.84
N LEU A 324 -10.48 -24.51 3.89
CA LEU A 324 -11.38 -24.59 2.73
C LEU A 324 -10.71 -25.25 1.50
N ALA A 325 -9.38 -25.36 1.47
CA ALA A 325 -8.66 -25.95 0.34
C ALA A 325 -9.09 -27.41 0.12
N GLY A 326 -9.33 -27.77 -1.15
CA GLY A 326 -9.87 -29.07 -1.55
C GLY A 326 -11.40 -29.16 -1.51
N THR A 327 -12.10 -28.19 -0.93
CA THR A 327 -13.57 -28.16 -0.90
C THR A 327 -14.12 -27.93 -2.31
N ILE A 328 -15.04 -28.78 -2.74
CA ILE A 328 -15.79 -28.61 -4.00
C ILE A 328 -17.05 -27.80 -3.69
N ILE A 329 -17.24 -26.69 -4.40
CA ILE A 329 -18.41 -25.83 -4.27
C ILE A 329 -19.21 -25.91 -5.57
N PRO A 330 -20.26 -26.75 -5.63
CA PRO A 330 -21.04 -26.94 -6.85
C PRO A 330 -21.54 -25.61 -7.43
N GLY A 331 -21.30 -25.41 -8.73
CA GLY A 331 -21.74 -24.22 -9.47
C GLY A 331 -20.79 -23.02 -9.39
N LEU A 332 -19.78 -23.04 -8.51
CA LEU A 332 -18.76 -21.99 -8.47
C LEU A 332 -17.77 -22.19 -9.62
N GLN A 333 -17.77 -21.24 -10.56
CA GLN A 333 -16.92 -21.30 -11.76
C GLN A 333 -15.45 -21.07 -11.40
N GLN A 334 -14.55 -21.49 -12.30
CA GLN A 334 -13.13 -21.18 -12.18
C GLN A 334 -12.92 -19.66 -12.03
N GLY A 335 -12.06 -19.27 -11.08
CA GLY A 335 -11.70 -17.87 -10.90
C GLY A 335 -11.23 -17.53 -9.49
N SER A 336 -10.98 -16.24 -9.29
CA SER A 336 -10.62 -15.68 -7.98
C SER A 336 -11.84 -15.04 -7.34
N TYR A 337 -12.06 -15.31 -6.07
CA TYR A 337 -13.19 -14.79 -5.31
C TYR A 337 -12.74 -14.26 -3.97
N ARG A 338 -13.48 -13.30 -3.46
CA ARG A 338 -13.48 -12.95 -2.05
C ARG A 338 -14.66 -13.64 -1.36
N ILE A 339 -14.41 -14.20 -0.20
CA ILE A 339 -15.42 -14.79 0.67
C ILE A 339 -15.40 -14.09 2.04
N GLU A 340 -16.56 -13.70 2.53
CA GLU A 340 -16.72 -13.00 3.82
C GLU A 340 -18.11 -13.25 4.44
N PRO A 341 -18.32 -12.91 5.73
CA PRO A 341 -19.61 -13.12 6.38
C PRO A 341 -20.75 -12.40 5.64
N PHE A 342 -21.87 -13.09 5.45
CA PHE A 342 -23.03 -12.54 4.75
C PHE A 342 -23.85 -11.66 5.71
N ASP A 343 -23.81 -10.34 5.53
CA ASP A 343 -24.62 -9.39 6.32
C ASP A 343 -26.07 -9.37 5.81
N GLU A 344 -26.97 -9.95 6.59
CA GLU A 344 -28.41 -10.03 6.29
C GLU A 344 -29.10 -8.68 6.26
N TYR A 345 -28.48 -7.68 6.89
CA TYR A 345 -29.02 -6.33 7.05
C TYR A 345 -28.23 -5.29 6.25
N PHE A 346 -27.39 -5.73 5.32
CA PHE A 346 -26.64 -4.84 4.43
C PHE A 346 -27.57 -3.81 3.76
N GLY A 347 -27.24 -2.53 3.89
CA GLY A 347 -28.01 -1.42 3.31
C GLY A 347 -29.36 -1.11 3.98
N SER A 348 -29.76 -1.85 5.02
CA SER A 348 -31.06 -1.66 5.69
C SER A 348 -31.03 -0.61 6.82
N GLY A 349 -29.84 -0.15 7.22
CA GLY A 349 -29.65 0.74 8.37
C GLY A 349 -29.82 0.07 9.75
N LYS A 350 -30.16 -1.23 9.79
CA LYS A 350 -30.23 -2.02 11.02
C LYS A 350 -28.82 -2.41 11.50
N PRO A 351 -28.63 -2.75 12.80
CA PRO A 351 -27.37 -3.29 13.30
C PRO A 351 -26.99 -4.54 12.52
N GLN A 352 -25.73 -4.69 12.14
CA GLN A 352 -25.23 -5.81 11.36
C GLN A 352 -25.58 -7.18 11.98
N SER A 353 -26.07 -8.10 11.16
CA SER A 353 -26.37 -9.49 11.52
C SER A 353 -25.83 -10.41 10.44
N PHE A 354 -25.06 -11.42 10.82
CA PHE A 354 -24.44 -12.33 9.86
C PHE A 354 -25.19 -13.65 9.80
N ALA A 355 -25.46 -14.12 8.59
CA ALA A 355 -26.07 -15.42 8.35
C ALA A 355 -25.17 -16.56 8.85
N THR A 356 -25.79 -17.65 9.33
CA THR A 356 -25.08 -18.84 9.79
C THR A 356 -24.94 -19.94 8.72
N ASP A 357 -25.74 -19.83 7.66
CA ASP A 357 -25.97 -20.86 6.63
C ASP A 357 -25.44 -20.48 5.24
N LYS A 358 -24.84 -19.29 5.10
CA LYS A 358 -24.24 -18.82 3.86
C LYS A 358 -23.15 -17.79 4.09
N MET A 359 -22.24 -17.72 3.13
CA MET A 359 -21.18 -16.70 3.06
C MET A 359 -21.44 -15.77 1.88
N TYR A 360 -21.04 -14.51 1.98
CA TYR A 360 -21.02 -13.62 0.83
C TYR A 360 -19.78 -13.94 -0.01
N VAL A 361 -20.00 -14.20 -1.30
CA VAL A 361 -18.95 -14.48 -2.26
C VAL A 361 -19.00 -13.46 -3.38
N LYS A 362 -17.89 -12.77 -3.62
CA LYS A 362 -17.74 -11.79 -4.68
C LYS A 362 -16.65 -12.23 -5.65
N PRO A 363 -16.97 -12.45 -6.95
CA PRO A 363 -15.93 -12.74 -7.92
C PRO A 363 -15.07 -11.50 -8.15
N LEU A 364 -13.76 -11.71 -8.27
CA LEU A 364 -12.78 -10.64 -8.45
C LEU A 364 -12.44 -10.45 -9.93
N HIS A 365 -12.02 -9.24 -10.27
CA HIS A 365 -11.49 -8.89 -11.59
C HIS A 365 -9.96 -9.07 -11.57
N ALA A 366 -9.45 -9.98 -12.41
CA ALA A 366 -8.03 -10.27 -12.46
C ALA A 366 -7.31 -9.18 -13.27
N LEU A 367 -6.32 -8.52 -12.66
CA LEU A 367 -5.53 -7.46 -13.30
C LEU A 367 -4.04 -7.74 -13.13
N PRO A 368 -3.19 -7.34 -14.09
CA PRO A 368 -1.75 -7.24 -13.87
C PRO A 368 -1.46 -6.48 -12.57
N GLN A 369 -0.50 -6.94 -11.76
CA GLN A 369 -0.16 -6.27 -10.50
C GLN A 369 0.19 -4.78 -10.69
N GLU A 370 0.82 -4.42 -11.81
CA GLU A 370 1.19 -3.04 -12.18
C GLU A 370 -0.04 -2.15 -12.45
N TRP A 371 -1.23 -2.75 -12.57
CA TRP A 371 -2.50 -2.03 -12.69
C TRP A 371 -3.22 -1.91 -11.34
N THR A 372 -2.52 -2.15 -10.23
CA THR A 372 -3.10 -2.06 -8.87
C THR A 372 -2.44 -0.95 -8.05
N SER A 373 -3.20 -0.37 -7.13
CA SER A 373 -2.72 0.61 -6.15
C SER A 373 -1.62 0.02 -5.26
N ALA A 374 -1.82 -1.20 -4.77
CA ALA A 374 -0.93 -1.88 -3.83
C ALA A 374 0.49 -2.05 -4.38
N TYR A 375 0.61 -2.43 -5.66
CA TYR A 375 1.91 -2.56 -6.31
C TYR A 375 2.67 -1.24 -6.30
N TRP A 376 2.07 -0.17 -6.83
CA TRP A 376 2.76 1.11 -6.95
C TRP A 376 3.03 1.78 -5.60
N LEU A 377 2.14 1.58 -4.63
CA LEU A 377 2.35 2.04 -3.26
C LEU A 377 3.57 1.34 -2.63
N ASP A 378 3.69 0.03 -2.82
CA ASP A 378 4.85 -0.73 -2.33
C ASP A 378 6.12 -0.32 -3.08
N GLN A 379 6.07 -0.15 -4.42
CA GLN A 379 7.22 0.36 -5.19
C GLN A 379 7.68 1.73 -4.71
N ALA A 380 6.76 2.67 -4.45
CA ALA A 380 7.09 3.99 -3.91
C ALA A 380 7.77 3.88 -2.55
N ALA A 381 7.25 3.02 -1.67
CA ALA A 381 7.83 2.77 -0.35
C ALA A 381 9.26 2.20 -0.44
N ARG A 382 9.49 1.26 -1.38
CA ARG A 382 10.81 0.68 -1.68
C ARG A 382 11.76 1.64 -2.37
N ASN A 383 11.25 2.67 -3.04
CA ASN A 383 12.01 3.79 -3.59
C ASN A 383 12.16 4.94 -2.59
N GLY A 384 12.03 4.65 -1.29
CA GLY A 384 12.38 5.58 -0.23
C GLY A 384 11.27 6.52 0.21
N MET A 385 10.09 6.54 -0.42
CA MET A 385 9.05 7.51 -0.07
C MET A 385 8.40 7.20 1.29
N THR A 386 8.71 8.01 2.31
CA THR A 386 8.21 7.78 3.68
C THR A 386 6.69 7.80 3.79
N THR A 387 5.98 8.64 3.04
CA THR A 387 4.51 8.62 3.03
C THR A 387 3.96 7.26 2.59
N ALA A 388 4.54 6.67 1.54
CA ALA A 388 4.17 5.33 1.10
C ALA A 388 4.55 4.24 2.13
N GLN A 389 5.73 4.33 2.74
CA GLN A 389 6.17 3.41 3.80
C GLN A 389 5.20 3.41 4.99
N LYS A 390 4.72 4.58 5.41
CA LYS A 390 3.73 4.69 6.51
C LYS A 390 2.40 4.04 6.16
N VAL A 391 1.89 4.26 4.94
CA VAL A 391 0.65 3.59 4.51
C VAL A 391 0.86 2.07 4.46
N ARG A 392 2.01 1.60 3.97
CA ARG A 392 2.33 0.17 3.95
C ARG A 392 2.49 -0.43 5.34
N ALA A 393 3.01 0.32 6.31
CA ALA A 393 3.10 -0.13 7.70
C ALA A 393 1.74 -0.44 8.34
N MET A 394 0.67 0.23 7.89
CA MET A 394 -0.69 -0.09 8.34
C MET A 394 -1.26 -1.37 7.73
N GLN A 395 -0.72 -1.80 6.59
CA GLN A 395 -1.17 -2.97 5.85
C GLN A 395 -0.29 -4.19 6.14
N GLN A 396 1.01 -3.98 6.33
CA GLN A 396 2.03 -5.01 6.40
C GLN A 396 2.88 -4.88 7.67
N PRO A 397 2.92 -5.93 8.52
CA PRO A 397 3.70 -5.91 9.77
C PRO A 397 5.20 -5.64 9.57
N TYR A 398 5.79 -6.15 8.48
CA TYR A 398 7.22 -5.96 8.23
C TYR A 398 7.59 -4.49 7.97
N TRP A 399 6.71 -3.72 7.32
CA TRP A 399 6.89 -2.28 7.13
C TRP A 399 6.75 -1.52 8.46
N ALA A 400 5.81 -1.93 9.33
CA ALA A 400 5.66 -1.35 10.66
C ALA A 400 6.92 -1.55 11.51
N THR A 401 7.43 -2.78 11.56
CA THR A 401 8.68 -3.10 12.26
C THR A 401 9.85 -2.28 11.74
N TYR A 402 9.98 -2.15 10.41
CA TYR A 402 11.03 -1.33 9.81
C TYR A 402 10.95 0.13 10.25
N LEU A 403 9.77 0.76 10.16
CA LEU A 403 9.62 2.17 10.57
C LEU A 403 9.84 2.39 12.07
N GLN A 404 9.48 1.41 12.91
CA GLN A 404 9.80 1.46 14.34
C GLN A 404 11.31 1.43 14.59
N GLN A 405 12.07 0.59 13.86
CA GLN A 405 13.53 0.56 13.94
C GLN A 405 14.17 1.87 13.48
N GLN A 406 13.58 2.52 12.46
CA GLN A 406 13.97 3.86 12.00
C GLN A 406 13.54 4.99 12.94
N LYS A 407 12.83 4.66 14.04
CA LYS A 407 12.23 5.63 14.97
C LYS A 407 11.34 6.66 14.26
N GLU A 408 10.62 6.24 13.22
CA GLU A 408 9.72 7.14 12.51
C GLU A 408 8.57 7.54 13.45
N PRO A 409 8.35 8.84 13.69
CA PRO A 409 7.49 9.27 14.81
C PRO A 409 6.03 8.87 14.64
N THR A 410 5.51 8.91 13.40
CA THR A 410 4.12 8.55 13.10
C THR A 410 3.87 7.07 13.36
N ALA A 411 4.76 6.20 12.90
CA ALA A 411 4.70 4.76 13.10
C ALA A 411 4.81 4.38 14.59
N LEU A 412 5.73 5.01 15.33
CA LEU A 412 5.84 4.82 16.78
C LEU A 412 4.56 5.25 17.51
N GLY A 413 3.97 6.37 17.10
CA GLY A 413 2.72 6.88 17.65
C GLY A 413 1.55 5.92 17.43
N TRP A 414 1.33 5.48 16.19
CA TRP A 414 0.27 4.52 15.89
C TRP A 414 0.50 3.15 16.52
N TYR A 415 1.74 2.71 16.67
CA TYR A 415 2.07 1.51 17.44
C TYR A 415 1.69 1.64 18.92
N ALA A 416 2.01 2.78 19.55
CA ALA A 416 1.59 3.05 20.92
C ALA A 416 0.06 3.05 21.07
N ILE A 417 -0.66 3.65 20.12
CA ILE A 417 -2.13 3.64 20.08
C ILE A 417 -2.66 2.21 19.91
N GLU A 418 -2.07 1.39 19.05
CA GLU A 418 -2.46 0.00 18.89
C GLU A 418 -2.29 -0.78 20.20
N LEU A 419 -1.14 -0.64 20.88
CA LEU A 419 -0.91 -1.26 22.19
C LEU A 419 -1.95 -0.81 23.23
N MET A 420 -2.31 0.46 23.23
CA MET A 420 -3.35 1.00 24.12
C MET A 420 -4.72 0.36 23.85
N THR A 421 -5.12 0.21 22.59
CA THR A 421 -6.39 -0.50 22.26
C THR A 421 -6.38 -1.98 22.66
N GLN A 422 -5.20 -2.57 22.83
CA GLN A 422 -5.01 -3.95 23.28
C GLN A 422 -4.82 -4.07 24.79
N ASN A 423 -4.97 -2.98 25.55
CA ASN A 423 -4.69 -2.90 26.99
C ASN A 423 -3.28 -3.41 27.36
N SER A 424 -2.30 -3.19 26.48
CA SER A 424 -0.92 -3.62 26.71
C SER A 424 -0.25 -2.71 27.76
N PRO A 425 0.47 -3.27 28.75
CA PRO A 425 1.19 -2.48 29.75
C PRO A 425 2.35 -1.66 29.16
N GLN A 426 2.78 -1.97 27.93
CA GLN A 426 3.84 -1.25 27.23
C GLN A 426 3.33 0.05 26.56
N ALA A 427 2.01 0.25 26.44
CA ALA A 427 1.43 1.34 25.67
C ALA A 427 1.93 2.73 26.10
N LYS A 428 1.97 3.00 27.41
CA LYS A 428 2.41 4.30 27.97
C LYS A 428 3.89 4.58 27.70
N ALA A 429 4.75 3.56 27.84
CA ALA A 429 6.16 3.68 27.54
C ALA A 429 6.39 3.87 26.02
N ALA A 430 5.63 3.16 25.19
CA ALA A 430 5.68 3.33 23.74
C ALA A 430 5.26 4.74 23.31
N LEU A 431 4.23 5.32 23.94
CA LEU A 431 3.80 6.69 23.66
C LEU A 431 4.89 7.71 24.05
N ALA A 432 5.56 7.51 25.19
CA ALA A 432 6.68 8.37 25.59
C ALA A 432 7.81 8.36 24.54
N THR A 433 8.23 7.17 24.10
CA THR A 433 9.22 7.00 23.02
C THR A 433 8.76 7.67 21.72
N ALA A 434 7.48 7.55 21.37
CA ALA A 434 6.92 8.20 20.17
C ALA A 434 6.98 9.74 20.29
N LYS A 435 6.63 10.30 21.45
CA LYS A 435 6.70 11.74 21.71
C LYS A 435 8.13 12.26 21.65
N GLU A 436 9.09 11.53 22.20
CA GLU A 436 10.53 11.85 22.10
C GLU A 436 11.01 11.86 20.65
N ALA A 437 10.50 10.95 19.81
CA ALA A 437 10.77 10.94 18.38
C ALA A 437 10.07 12.11 17.63
N GLY A 438 9.10 12.78 18.24
CA GLY A 438 8.37 13.92 17.66
C GLY A 438 6.93 13.62 17.22
N PHE A 439 6.34 12.52 17.70
CA PHE A 439 4.93 12.23 17.46
C PHE A 439 4.05 13.28 18.12
N LYS A 440 3.13 13.85 17.34
CA LYS A 440 2.20 14.88 17.82
C LYS A 440 0.92 14.23 18.36
N THR A 441 0.65 14.48 19.63
CA THR A 441 -0.52 14.00 20.37
C THR A 441 -1.54 15.12 20.62
N THR A 442 -2.70 14.74 21.16
CA THR A 442 -3.70 15.65 21.73
C THR A 442 -3.95 15.28 23.19
N SER A 443 -4.46 16.21 24.00
CA SER A 443 -4.76 15.93 25.41
C SER A 443 -5.75 14.78 25.56
N GLU A 444 -6.78 14.75 24.71
CA GLU A 444 -7.82 13.71 24.69
C GLU A 444 -7.25 12.33 24.32
N LEU A 445 -6.23 12.28 23.46
CA LEU A 445 -5.54 11.04 23.16
C LEU A 445 -4.70 10.57 24.36
N GLU A 446 -3.99 11.49 25.02
CA GLU A 446 -3.12 11.17 26.16
C GLU A 446 -3.91 10.66 27.38
N GLU A 447 -5.14 11.11 27.56
CA GLU A 447 -6.06 10.60 28.59
C GLU A 447 -6.35 9.10 28.42
N LEU A 448 -6.32 8.57 27.20
CA LEU A 448 -6.51 7.13 26.97
C LEU A 448 -5.34 6.25 27.44
N PHE A 449 -4.19 6.85 27.77
CA PHE A 449 -2.98 6.14 28.23
C PHE A 449 -2.76 6.26 29.75
N GLN A 450 -3.67 6.91 30.47
CA GLN A 450 -3.67 7.03 31.92
C GLN A 450 -4.44 5.86 32.55
#